data_AF-A0A7L4NMI3-F1
#
_entry.id   AF-A0A7L4NMI3-F1
#
_cell.length_a   1.000
_cell.length_b   1.000
_cell.length_c   1.000
_cell.angle_alpha   90.00
_cell.angle_beta   90.00
_cell.angle_gamma   90.00
#
_symmetry.space_group_name_H-M   'P 1'
#
loop_
_entity.id
_entity.type
_entity.pdbx_description
1 polymer ?
#
loop_
_entity_poly.entity_id
_entity_poly.type
_entity_poly.pdbx_seq_one_letter_code
_entity_poly.pdbx_strand_id
1 'polypeptide(L)'
;TEVTGPVAKRILVTGGTGLVGRAIKKVVADGEGQPDEEWIFVSSRDADLTSIAETKALFEQHKPTHVIHLAAMVGGLFKNLRYNLDFW
;
A
#
# COMPACT_ATOMS: atom_id res chain seq x y z
N THR A 1 2.45 1.30 36.82
CA THR A 1 2.28 2.36 35.80
C THR A 1 2.50 1.71 34.46
N GLU A 2 1.44 1.53 33.69
CA GLU A 2 1.50 0.89 32.38
C GLU A 2 2.22 1.86 31.42
N VAL A 3 3.42 1.47 30.99
CA VAL A 3 4.16 2.25 29.99
C VAL A 3 3.51 1.92 28.66
N THR A 4 2.50 2.69 28.26
CA THR A 4 2.00 2.62 26.88
C THR A 4 3.07 3.23 25.99
N GLY A 5 3.97 2.38 25.49
CA GLY A 5 4.85 2.74 24.39
C GLY A 5 4.02 3.20 23.17
N PRO A 6 4.65 3.88 22.20
CA PRO A 6 3.94 4.31 21.00
C PRO A 6 3.23 3.11 20.33
N VAL A 7 1.95 3.29 20.01
CA VAL A 7 1.16 2.27 19.31
C VAL A 7 1.75 2.10 17.91
N ALA A 8 2.21 0.89 17.59
CA ALA A 8 2.81 0.59 16.31
C ALA A 8 1.84 0.92 15.15
N LYS A 9 2.29 1.78 14.22
CA LYS A 9 1.57 2.17 13.02
C LYS A 9 1.72 1.07 11.97
N ARG A 10 0.64 0.33 11.71
CA ARG A 10 0.57 -0.62 10.60
C ARG A 10 0.10 0.10 9.34
N ILE A 11 0.99 0.26 8.37
CA ILE A 11 0.77 1.02 7.13
C ILE A 11 0.58 0.01 5.99
N LEU A 12 -0.64 -0.13 5.50
CA LEU A 12 -0.96 -0.96 4.34
C LEU A 12 -0.82 -0.15 3.05
N VAL A 13 0.06 -0.60 2.16
CA VAL A 13 0.30 0.00 0.84
C VAL A 13 -0.24 -0.93 -0.23
N THR A 14 -1.43 -0.62 -0.74
CA THR A 14 -1.99 -1.32 -1.91
C THR A 14 -1.31 -0.84 -3.19
N GLY A 15 -1.19 -1.70 -4.21
CA GLY A 15 -0.42 -1.36 -5.40
C GLY A 15 1.09 -1.27 -5.11
N GLY A 16 1.56 -1.93 -4.04
CA GLY A 16 2.93 -1.89 -3.55
C GLY A 16 3.98 -2.42 -4.54
N THR A 17 3.57 -3.18 -5.55
CA THR A 17 4.43 -3.65 -6.64
C THR A 17 4.50 -2.71 -7.84
N GLY A 18 3.70 -1.64 -7.85
CA GLY A 18 3.72 -0.57 -8.86
C GLY A 18 4.91 0.36 -8.69
N LEU A 19 5.08 1.31 -9.62
CA LEU A 19 6.22 2.24 -9.65
C LEU A 19 6.37 3.01 -8.32
N VAL A 20 5.29 3.67 -7.88
CA VAL A 20 5.28 4.46 -6.64
C VAL A 20 5.44 3.56 -5.41
N GLY A 21 4.76 2.41 -5.38
CA GLY A 21 4.87 1.45 -4.27
C GLY A 21 6.29 0.95 -4.05
N ARG A 22 7.04 0.66 -5.12
CA ARG A 22 8.46 0.27 -5.05
C ARG A 22 9.36 1.42 -4.61
N ALA A 23 9.07 2.64 -5.04
CA ALA A 23 9.81 3.83 -4.61
C ALA A 23 9.65 4.06 -3.10
N ILE A 24 8.42 3.99 -2.57
CA ILE A 24 8.13 4.06 -1.13
C ILE A 24 8.88 2.95 -0.39
N LYS A 25 8.78 1.70 -0.88
CA LYS A 25 9.50 0.57 -0.28
C LYS A 25 11.01 0.80 -0.20
N LYS A 26 11.60 1.41 -1.23
CA LYS A 26 13.02 1.74 -1.26
C LYS A 26 13.38 2.81 -0.23
N VAL A 27 12.69 3.96 -0.19
CA VAL A 27 13.05 5.04 0.74
C VAL A 27 12.88 4.64 2.20
N VAL A 28 11.86 3.83 2.51
CA VAL A 28 11.68 3.26 3.86
C VAL A 28 12.85 2.35 4.21
N ALA A 29 13.29 1.48 3.29
CA ALA A 29 14.46 0.62 3.50
C ALA A 29 15.77 1.41 3.60
N ASP A 30 15.85 2.59 2.97
CA ASP A 30 17.00 3.50 3.02
C ASP A 30 17.02 4.35 4.32
N GLY A 31 16.01 4.23 5.20
CA GLY A 31 16.02 4.84 6.53
C GLY A 31 15.00 5.97 6.76
N GLU A 32 14.12 6.26 5.79
CA GLU A 32 13.08 7.29 5.94
C GLU A 32 11.87 6.82 6.79
N GLY A 33 11.82 5.53 7.15
CA GLY A 33 10.78 4.99 8.03
C GLY A 33 11.01 5.36 9.50
N GLN A 34 9.94 5.38 10.29
CA GLN A 34 10.02 5.59 11.74
C GLN A 34 10.10 4.26 12.51
N PRO A 35 10.72 4.23 13.71
CA PRO A 35 10.83 3.00 14.51
C PRO A 35 9.49 2.40 14.94
N ASP A 36 8.43 3.20 14.97
CA ASP A 36 7.07 2.77 15.33
C ASP A 36 6.21 2.38 14.11
N GLU A 37 6.81 2.20 12.94
CA GLU A 37 6.10 1.85 11.70
C GLU A 37 6.36 0.42 11.22
N GLU A 38 5.26 -0.28 10.90
CA GLU A 38 5.24 -1.56 10.21
C GLU A 38 4.66 -1.36 8.81
N TRP A 39 5.46 -1.65 7.77
CA TRP A 39 5.09 -1.40 6.38
C TRP A 39 4.70 -2.68 5.64
N ILE A 40 3.46 -2.70 5.12
CA ILE A 40 2.84 -3.88 4.49
C ILE A 40 2.54 -3.54 3.02
N PHE A 41 3.34 -4.06 2.09
CA PHE A 41 3.18 -3.79 0.67
C PHE A 41 2.46 -4.95 -0.02
N VAL A 42 1.27 -4.68 -0.57
CA VAL A 42 0.42 -5.71 -1.20
C VAL A 42 0.13 -5.40 -2.67
N SER A 43 -0.30 -6.41 -3.39
CA SER A 43 -0.57 -6.43 -4.83
C SER A 43 -1.86 -7.20 -5.14
N SER A 44 -2.23 -7.26 -6.40
CA SER A 44 -3.36 -8.10 -6.86
C SER A 44 -3.15 -9.61 -6.64
N ARG A 45 -1.96 -10.06 -6.24
CA ARG A 45 -1.72 -11.46 -5.82
C ARG A 45 -2.17 -11.73 -4.38
N ASP A 46 -2.34 -10.67 -3.59
CA ASP A 46 -2.66 -10.77 -2.17
C ASP A 46 -4.18 -10.63 -1.93
N ALA A 47 -4.85 -9.78 -2.74
CA ALA A 47 -6.31 -9.66 -2.79
C ALA A 47 -6.76 -8.97 -4.08
N ASP A 48 -7.90 -9.37 -4.63
CA ASP A 48 -8.65 -8.55 -5.58
C ASP A 48 -9.42 -7.45 -4.82
N LEU A 49 -8.97 -6.20 -4.96
CA LEU A 49 -9.58 -5.05 -4.28
C LEU A 49 -10.94 -4.63 -4.87
N THR A 50 -11.36 -5.20 -6.00
CA THR A 50 -12.73 -5.05 -6.51
C THR A 50 -13.71 -5.97 -5.77
N SER A 51 -13.20 -7.01 -5.09
CA SER A 51 -13.95 -7.92 -4.25
C SER A 51 -14.03 -7.40 -2.81
N ILE A 52 -15.26 -7.10 -2.34
CA ILE A 52 -15.51 -6.66 -0.95
C ILE A 52 -15.06 -7.73 0.05
N ALA A 53 -15.25 -9.02 -0.27
CA ALA A 53 -14.91 -10.12 0.63
C ALA A 53 -13.39 -10.24 0.81
N GLU A 54 -12.63 -10.20 -0.28
CA GLU A 54 -11.16 -10.26 -0.23
C GLU A 54 -10.56 -9.00 0.41
N THR A 55 -11.12 -7.83 0.09
CA THR A 55 -10.71 -6.58 0.73
C THR A 55 -10.93 -6.63 2.24
N LYS A 56 -12.07 -7.15 2.70
CA LYS A 56 -12.32 -7.34 4.15
C LYS A 56 -11.35 -8.34 4.77
N ALA A 57 -11.08 -9.46 4.10
CA ALA A 57 -10.13 -10.46 4.59
C ALA A 57 -8.71 -9.88 4.72
N LEU A 58 -8.27 -9.09 3.74
CA LEU A 58 -6.99 -8.39 3.76
C LEU A 58 -6.90 -7.42 4.95
N PHE A 59 -7.95 -6.65 5.21
CA PHE A 59 -8.01 -5.74 6.35
C PHE A 59 -8.05 -6.48 7.69
N GLU A 60 -8.78 -7.59 7.81
CA GLU A 60 -8.81 -8.39 9.04
C GLU A 60 -7.46 -9.08 9.30
N GLN A 61 -6.76 -9.53 8.26
CA GLN A 61 -5.43 -10.12 8.36
C GLN A 61 -4.39 -9.12 8.86
N HIS A 62 -4.35 -7.91 8.29
CA HIS A 62 -3.28 -6.94 8.54
C HIS A 62 -3.65 -5.88 9.58
N LYS A 63 -4.94 -5.67 9.84
CA LYS A 63 -5.50 -4.68 10.77
C LYS A 63 -4.82 -3.31 10.64
N PRO A 64 -4.73 -2.74 9.42
CA PRO A 64 -3.99 -1.51 9.20
C PRO A 64 -4.56 -0.36 10.03
N THR A 65 -3.66 0.50 10.49
CA THR A 65 -4.00 1.79 11.13
C THR A 65 -4.02 2.92 10.11
N HIS A 66 -3.25 2.77 9.03
CA HIS A 66 -3.09 3.72 7.95
C HIS A 66 -3.09 2.97 6.61
N VAL A 67 -3.59 3.61 5.57
CA VAL A 67 -3.62 3.04 4.22
C VAL A 67 -3.06 4.05 3.23
N ILE A 68 -2.09 3.62 2.43
CA ILE A 68 -1.64 4.33 1.22
C ILE A 68 -2.20 3.55 0.03
N HIS A 69 -3.23 4.10 -0.62
CA HIS A 69 -3.95 3.42 -1.69
C HIS A 69 -3.38 3.80 -3.07
N LEU A 70 -2.49 2.97 -3.63
CA LEU A 70 -1.88 3.19 -4.95
C LEU A 70 -2.38 2.19 -6.00
N ALA A 71 -3.21 1.22 -5.61
CA ALA A 71 -3.77 0.26 -6.54
C ALA A 71 -4.74 0.97 -7.49
N ALA A 72 -4.52 0.81 -8.79
CA ALA A 72 -5.37 1.34 -9.83
C ALA A 72 -5.21 0.50 -11.10
N MET A 73 -6.27 0.42 -11.91
CA MET A 73 -6.14 -0.05 -13.29
C MET A 73 -5.50 1.08 -14.10
N VAL A 74 -4.28 0.85 -14.58
CA VAL A 74 -3.52 1.84 -15.34
C VAL A 74 -2.97 1.24 -16.61
N GLY A 75 -2.79 2.05 -17.64
CA GLY A 75 -2.15 1.61 -18.88
C GLY A 75 -0.65 1.35 -18.77
N GLY A 76 -0.04 1.64 -17.61
CA GLY A 76 1.41 1.71 -17.42
C GLY A 76 1.98 3.03 -17.92
N LEU A 77 3.24 3.32 -17.56
CA LEU A 77 3.90 4.61 -17.79
C LEU A 77 3.75 5.10 -19.24
N PHE A 78 4.12 4.26 -20.21
CA PHE A 78 4.10 4.64 -21.63
C PHE A 78 2.70 4.84 -22.21
N LYS A 79 1.69 4.15 -21.67
CA LYS A 79 0.31 4.28 -22.16
C LYS A 79 -0.38 5.48 -21.52
N ASN A 80 -0.09 5.79 -20.25
CA ASN A 80 -0.52 7.04 -19.61
C ASN A 80 0.10 8.27 -20.29
N LEU A 81 1.40 8.22 -20.64
CA LEU A 81 2.07 9.29 -21.39
C LEU A 81 1.47 9.53 -22.79
N ARG A 82 0.93 8.49 -23.43
CA ARG A 82 0.35 8.58 -24.78
C ARG A 82 -1.14 8.90 -24.80
N TYR A 83 -1.88 8.49 -23.77
CA TYR A 83 -3.34 8.56 -23.71
C TYR A 83 -3.77 9.15 -22.36
N ASN A 84 -3.42 10.43 -22.16
CA ASN A 84 -3.45 11.12 -20.87
C ASN A 84 -4.87 11.28 -20.26
N LEU A 85 -5.93 10.69 -20.84
CA LEU A 85 -7.34 10.86 -20.48
C LEU A 85 -8.22 9.60 -20.63
N ASP A 86 -7.68 8.41 -20.93
CA ASP A 86 -8.49 7.20 -21.21
C ASP A 86 -8.58 6.20 -20.04
N PHE A 87 -8.13 6.58 -18.84
CA PHE A 87 -8.16 5.73 -17.65
C PHE A 87 -9.04 6.37 -16.57
N TRP A 88 -10.26 5.86 -16.42
CA TRP A 88 -11.20 6.20 -15.34
C TRP A 88 -11.30 5.08 -14.29
#